data_AF-A0A6G0WDH2-F1
#
_entry.id   AF-A0A6G0WDH2-F1
#
_cell.length_a   1.000
_cell.length_b   1.000
_cell.length_c   1.000
_cell.angle_alpha   90.00
_cell.angle_beta   90.00
_cell.angle_gamma   90.00
#
_symmetry.space_group_name_H-M   'P 1'
#
loop_
_entity.id
_entity.type
_entity.pdbx_description
1 polymer ?
#
loop_
_entity_poly.entity_id
_entity_poly.type
_entity_poly.pdbx_seq_one_letter_code
_entity_poly.pdbx_strand_id
1 'polypeptide(L)'
;MLRLMDRRQAARPFLSGTWSNAFSTLNEFKEDKKRKVKVGLVMGYTGTGYHGVQIQEKNDVPTIEHEVRSALFKAGCILESNYGDMSKIGWSRSSRTDKGVHATSIVVSAKLLVHEERIDKKTGRIAQLVEDINVHLPENIRVFTATKVHQSFRAREECIMREYEYFLPVSFIEQVCKPVSVDKAIESVLETLPRFEGIYDFHNFTKQRRYFYKRQAQKYRNRSRQEEDSQEIIDSRDEEDEENEVDDDEEDNLADISLTESGERKILTRHRRTIYTCRGTLLPDVNGEPFICIRLRGASFLLNQIRLMVGAVLGVASGALPLDMFDAALKTNQIVRLPTAPAEGLVLSTCAFGSKQHLISFIKDHNTPQNLYIGSNRPNFAPHRVLVHPQELRQIHRFRDEVIIKEIIRSWGNSDNVAKWPVGFESWKESLSEMDIPTITNALDKYLINEEEKLAASAEVVKQARRNEDSLKLLPRAFSTAVCIRFDLTPGVYVTDVIAGLKYCILLGKLSVTATQEDLMEYMERTGLDELAKLGRRGY
;
A
#
# COMPACT_ATOMS: atom_id res chain seq x y z
N MET A 1 -4.51 -0.95 -78.10
CA MET A 1 -5.63 -1.64 -77.41
C MET A 1 -5.59 -1.18 -75.95
N LEU A 2 -6.35 -0.15 -75.56
CA LEU A 2 -7.73 -0.24 -75.02
C LEU A 2 -7.85 -1.23 -73.84
N ARG A 3 -8.44 -0.93 -72.68
CA ARG A 3 -9.08 0.27 -72.11
C ARG A 3 -9.40 -0.05 -70.63
N LEU A 4 -9.56 1.00 -69.81
CA LEU A 4 -10.25 0.98 -68.51
C LEU A 4 -11.62 0.28 -68.55
N MET A 5 -12.08 -0.29 -67.42
CA MET A 5 -13.35 0.11 -66.76
C MET A 5 -13.60 -0.56 -65.40
N ASP A 6 -14.42 0.15 -64.65
CA ASP A 6 -14.78 0.13 -63.22
C ASP A 6 -16.04 -0.74 -62.94
N ARG A 7 -16.35 -0.92 -61.63
CA ARG A 7 -17.67 -1.16 -60.99
C ARG A 7 -18.13 -2.57 -60.54
N ARG A 8 -18.31 -2.62 -59.21
CA ARG A 8 -19.52 -2.99 -58.41
C ARG A 8 -19.83 -4.46 -58.05
N GLN A 9 -20.05 -4.62 -56.73
CA GLN A 9 -21.04 -5.45 -56.02
C GLN A 9 -21.19 -6.93 -56.39
N ALA A 10 -20.89 -7.80 -55.42
CA ALA A 10 -21.58 -9.08 -55.26
C ALA A 10 -21.72 -9.42 -53.76
N ALA A 11 -22.96 -9.40 -53.29
CA ALA A 11 -23.42 -9.88 -51.99
C ALA A 11 -23.22 -11.40 -51.85
N ARG A 12 -23.03 -11.88 -50.61
CA ARG A 12 -23.08 -13.32 -50.28
C ARG A 12 -24.33 -13.63 -49.44
N PRO A 13 -24.90 -14.84 -49.57
CA PRO A 13 -26.34 -15.05 -49.44
C PRO A 13 -26.79 -15.40 -48.01
N PHE A 14 -28.00 -14.94 -47.68
CA PHE A 14 -28.80 -15.42 -46.56
C PHE A 14 -29.15 -16.90 -46.75
N LEU A 15 -28.85 -17.74 -45.75
CA LEU A 15 -29.45 -19.06 -45.59
C LEU A 15 -30.33 -19.04 -44.33
N SER A 16 -31.64 -19.08 -44.58
CA SER A 16 -32.70 -19.27 -43.61
C SER A 16 -32.69 -20.70 -43.06
N GLY A 17 -32.24 -20.89 -41.83
CA GLY A 17 -32.45 -22.12 -41.06
C GLY A 17 -33.46 -21.84 -39.96
N THR A 18 -34.65 -22.41 -40.08
CA THR A 18 -35.71 -22.39 -39.07
C THR A 18 -35.27 -23.14 -37.82
N TRP A 19 -35.08 -22.43 -36.71
CA TRP A 19 -34.92 -23.04 -35.39
C TRP A 19 -36.30 -23.33 -34.81
N SER A 20 -36.68 -24.60 -34.82
CA SER A 20 -37.86 -25.10 -34.12
C SER A 20 -37.59 -25.15 -32.61
N ASN A 21 -38.32 -24.32 -31.86
CA ASN A 21 -38.52 -24.49 -30.42
C ASN A 21 -39.22 -25.83 -30.17
N ALA A 22 -38.45 -26.84 -29.75
CA ALA A 22 -38.99 -28.05 -29.17
C ALA A 22 -38.71 -28.02 -27.67
N PHE A 23 -39.76 -27.72 -26.89
CA PHE A 23 -39.83 -27.97 -25.47
C PHE A 23 -39.38 -29.42 -25.17
N SER A 24 -38.33 -29.60 -24.39
CA SER A 24 -38.22 -30.73 -23.47
C SER A 24 -38.10 -30.19 -22.05
N THR A 25 -39.27 -30.07 -21.42
CA THR A 25 -39.44 -30.11 -19.97
C THR A 25 -38.75 -31.35 -19.41
N LEU A 26 -37.86 -31.17 -18.42
CA LEU A 26 -37.67 -32.03 -17.22
C LEU A 26 -36.43 -31.56 -16.42
N ASN A 27 -36.57 -30.38 -15.79
CA ASN A 27 -36.05 -29.99 -14.46
C ASN A 27 -36.08 -28.46 -14.37
N GLU A 28 -37.24 -27.89 -14.05
CA GLU A 28 -37.31 -26.52 -13.54
C GLU A 28 -36.75 -26.51 -12.10
N PHE A 29 -35.44 -26.61 -11.97
CA PHE A 29 -34.79 -25.88 -10.89
C PHE A 29 -34.92 -24.40 -11.26
N LYS A 30 -35.58 -23.60 -10.43
CA LYS A 30 -35.48 -22.14 -10.51
C LYS A 30 -33.99 -21.82 -10.54
N GLU A 31 -33.43 -21.49 -11.70
CA GLU A 31 -32.06 -21.05 -11.78
C GLU A 31 -31.97 -19.75 -10.98
N ASP A 32 -31.28 -19.82 -9.84
CA ASP A 32 -31.22 -18.71 -8.89
C ASP A 32 -30.71 -17.45 -9.60
N LYS A 33 -31.52 -16.38 -9.55
CA LYS A 33 -31.29 -15.16 -10.33
C LYS A 33 -29.98 -14.49 -9.91
N LYS A 34 -28.94 -14.62 -10.73
CA LYS A 34 -27.69 -13.86 -10.55
C LYS A 34 -27.89 -12.38 -10.87
N ARG A 35 -27.25 -11.52 -10.08
CA ARG A 35 -27.22 -10.07 -10.25
C ARG A 35 -25.80 -9.54 -10.14
N LYS A 36 -25.46 -8.54 -10.95
CA LYS A 36 -24.18 -7.82 -10.85
C LYS A 36 -24.18 -6.87 -9.65
N VAL A 37 -23.29 -7.11 -8.68
CA VAL A 37 -23.13 -6.28 -7.47
C VAL A 37 -21.66 -5.97 -7.21
N LYS A 38 -21.36 -4.87 -6.50
CA LYS A 38 -19.99 -4.55 -6.07
C LYS A 38 -19.63 -5.42 -4.86
N VAL A 39 -18.55 -6.19 -5.00
CA VAL A 39 -18.04 -7.13 -4.00
C VAL A 39 -16.63 -6.73 -3.60
N GLY A 40 -16.35 -6.73 -2.30
CA GLY A 40 -15.00 -6.75 -1.75
C GLY A 40 -14.60 -8.19 -1.43
N LEU A 41 -13.46 -8.63 -1.94
CA LEU A 41 -12.85 -9.92 -1.65
C LEU A 41 -11.60 -9.71 -0.81
N VAL A 42 -11.42 -10.54 0.22
CA VAL A 42 -10.16 -10.63 0.97
C VAL A 42 -9.48 -11.92 0.55
N MET A 43 -8.22 -11.83 0.11
CA MET A 43 -7.47 -12.97 -0.39
C MET A 43 -6.01 -12.92 0.03
N GLY A 44 -5.33 -14.06 0.03
CA GLY A 44 -3.91 -14.20 0.31
C GLY A 44 -3.24 -15.11 -0.72
N TYR A 45 -1.92 -14.98 -0.85
CA TYR A 45 -1.13 -15.76 -1.82
C TYR A 45 0.36 -15.80 -1.48
N THR A 46 1.05 -16.79 -2.05
CA THR A 46 2.51 -16.76 -2.18
C THR A 46 2.92 -16.03 -3.45
N GLY A 47 3.86 -15.08 -3.38
CA GLY A 47 4.35 -14.36 -4.55
C GLY A 47 5.33 -15.16 -5.43
N THR A 48 5.88 -16.27 -4.92
CA THR A 48 6.83 -17.10 -5.66
C THR A 48 6.23 -17.62 -6.96
N GLY A 49 6.98 -17.49 -8.05
CA GLY A 49 6.54 -17.88 -9.39
C GLY A 49 5.65 -16.85 -10.09
N TYR A 50 5.31 -15.73 -9.44
CA TYR A 50 4.49 -14.67 -10.02
C TYR A 50 5.26 -13.36 -10.19
N HIS A 51 4.95 -12.64 -11.27
CA HIS A 51 5.48 -11.33 -11.61
C HIS A 51 4.65 -10.20 -10.96
N GLY A 52 4.29 -10.40 -9.69
CA GLY A 52 3.48 -9.47 -8.90
C GLY A 52 1.99 -9.72 -9.04
N VAL A 53 1.20 -8.84 -8.41
CA VAL A 53 -0.26 -8.99 -8.38
C VAL A 53 -0.93 -8.58 -9.69
N GLN A 54 -0.45 -7.51 -10.32
CA GLN A 54 -1.15 -6.86 -11.43
C GLN A 54 -0.89 -7.58 -12.76
N ILE A 55 -1.95 -7.79 -13.56
CA ILE A 55 -1.82 -8.34 -14.92
C ILE A 55 -0.91 -7.46 -15.78
N GLN A 56 -0.01 -8.10 -16.53
CA GLN A 56 0.87 -7.47 -17.52
C GLN A 56 0.54 -7.99 -18.92
N GLU A 57 -0.27 -7.24 -19.68
CA GLU A 57 -0.80 -7.73 -20.97
C GLU A 57 0.27 -7.94 -22.05
N LYS A 58 1.41 -7.27 -21.94
CA LYS A 58 2.47 -7.30 -22.97
C LYS A 58 3.43 -8.49 -22.84
N ASN A 59 3.62 -8.99 -21.63
CA ASN A 59 4.73 -9.89 -21.31
C ASN A 59 4.31 -11.36 -21.13
N ASP A 60 3.01 -11.64 -21.17
CA ASP A 60 2.42 -12.98 -20.93
C ASP A 60 3.03 -13.72 -19.73
N VAL A 61 3.24 -12.98 -18.63
CA VAL A 61 3.84 -13.50 -17.41
C VAL A 61 2.76 -13.91 -16.39
N PRO A 62 3.01 -14.95 -15.58
CA PRO A 62 2.09 -15.36 -14.53
C PRO A 62 1.93 -14.25 -13.49
N THR A 63 0.68 -13.87 -13.20
CA THR A 63 0.33 -12.84 -12.20
C THR A 63 -0.83 -13.33 -11.34
N ILE A 64 -0.92 -12.84 -10.10
CA ILE A 64 -1.97 -13.28 -9.17
C ILE A 64 -3.37 -12.93 -9.71
N GLU A 65 -3.52 -11.74 -10.29
CA GLU A 65 -4.80 -11.32 -10.86
C GLU A 65 -5.24 -12.15 -12.06
N HIS A 66 -4.29 -12.68 -12.85
CA HIS A 66 -4.63 -13.58 -13.92
C HIS A 66 -5.34 -14.85 -13.38
N GLU A 67 -4.75 -15.47 -12.35
CA GLU A 67 -5.33 -16.65 -11.68
C GLU A 67 -6.70 -16.34 -11.07
N VAL A 68 -6.81 -15.23 -10.34
CA VAL A 68 -8.06 -14.82 -9.69
C VAL A 68 -9.15 -14.50 -10.71
N ARG A 69 -8.80 -13.81 -11.81
CA ARG A 69 -9.74 -13.52 -12.89
C ARG A 69 -10.23 -14.81 -13.54
N SER A 70 -9.33 -15.76 -13.81
CA SER A 70 -9.68 -17.07 -14.36
C SER A 70 -10.62 -17.84 -13.42
N ALA A 71 -10.33 -17.86 -12.12
CA ALA A 71 -11.16 -18.52 -11.12
C ALA A 71 -12.55 -17.87 -10.99
N LEU A 72 -12.63 -16.54 -10.96
CA LEU A 72 -13.90 -15.81 -10.94
C LEU A 72 -14.74 -16.07 -12.18
N PHE A 73 -14.11 -16.18 -13.35
CA PHE A 73 -14.79 -16.51 -14.59
C PHE A 73 -15.34 -17.94 -14.59
N LYS A 74 -14.52 -18.92 -14.18
CA LYS A 74 -14.93 -20.33 -14.06
C LYS A 74 -16.06 -20.53 -13.03
N ALA A 75 -16.04 -19.75 -11.94
CA ALA A 75 -17.12 -19.70 -10.94
C ALA A 75 -18.41 -19.01 -11.47
N GLY A 76 -18.43 -18.53 -12.71
CA GLY A 76 -19.57 -17.84 -13.31
C GLY A 76 -19.86 -16.48 -12.67
N CYS A 77 -18.85 -15.81 -12.13
CA CYS A 77 -18.95 -14.46 -11.54
C CYS A 77 -18.70 -13.34 -12.57
N ILE A 78 -18.08 -13.67 -13.70
CA ILE A 78 -17.74 -12.75 -14.78
C ILE A 78 -18.40 -13.25 -16.07
N LEU A 79 -19.03 -12.35 -16.83
CA LEU A 79 -19.53 -12.65 -18.17
C LEU A 79 -18.38 -12.71 -19.16
N GLU A 80 -18.48 -13.57 -20.19
CA GLU A 80 -17.52 -13.67 -21.30
C GLU A 80 -17.14 -12.29 -21.87
N SER A 81 -18.15 -11.44 -22.11
CA SER A 81 -17.97 -10.07 -22.64
C SER A 81 -17.17 -9.11 -21.76
N ASN A 82 -16.97 -9.46 -20.48
CA ASN A 82 -16.19 -8.71 -19.50
C ASN A 82 -14.85 -9.39 -19.16
N TYR A 83 -14.57 -10.62 -19.61
CA TYR A 83 -13.40 -11.39 -19.18
C TYR A 83 -12.06 -10.76 -19.62
N GLY A 84 -12.00 -10.29 -20.86
CA GLY A 84 -10.79 -9.70 -21.43
C GLY A 84 -10.42 -8.32 -20.86
N ASP A 85 -11.29 -7.68 -20.08
CA ASP A 85 -11.08 -6.29 -19.65
C ASP A 85 -11.58 -6.08 -18.20
N MET A 86 -10.62 -5.96 -17.29
CA MET A 86 -10.86 -5.78 -15.86
C MET A 86 -11.53 -4.43 -15.52
N SER A 87 -11.47 -3.44 -16.41
CA SER A 87 -12.14 -2.14 -16.22
C SER A 87 -13.67 -2.29 -16.26
N LYS A 88 -14.21 -3.22 -17.08
CA LYS A 88 -15.66 -3.50 -17.21
C LYS A 88 -16.30 -4.09 -15.95
N ILE A 89 -15.49 -4.65 -15.06
CA ILE A 89 -15.91 -5.08 -13.73
C ILE A 89 -15.49 -4.09 -12.64
N GLY A 90 -14.89 -2.96 -12.99
CA GLY A 90 -14.45 -1.94 -12.05
C GLY A 90 -13.49 -2.50 -11.00
N TRP A 91 -12.55 -3.33 -11.44
CA TRP A 91 -11.51 -3.94 -10.61
C TRP A 91 -10.66 -2.88 -9.90
N SER A 92 -10.39 -3.06 -8.62
CA SER A 92 -9.49 -2.21 -7.83
C SER A 92 -8.88 -3.03 -6.69
N ARG A 93 -7.59 -2.85 -6.41
CA ARG A 93 -6.78 -3.61 -5.44
C ARG A 93 -6.15 -2.70 -4.40
N SER A 94 -6.12 -3.08 -3.13
CA SER A 94 -5.62 -2.24 -2.04
C SER A 94 -4.11 -1.97 -2.10
N SER A 95 -3.35 -2.89 -2.70
CA SER A 95 -1.90 -2.79 -2.89
C SER A 95 -1.47 -3.34 -4.25
N ARG A 96 -0.35 -2.84 -4.79
CA ARG A 96 0.36 -3.43 -5.92
C ARG A 96 1.64 -4.05 -5.36
N THR A 97 1.63 -5.36 -5.17
CA THR A 97 2.82 -6.10 -4.73
C THR A 97 3.69 -6.42 -5.94
N ASP A 98 5.00 -6.25 -5.76
CA ASP A 98 6.01 -6.51 -6.78
C ASP A 98 6.23 -8.02 -6.99
N LYS A 99 7.01 -8.37 -8.01
CA LYS A 99 7.44 -9.75 -8.29
C LYS A 99 8.00 -10.44 -7.04
N GLY A 100 7.51 -11.64 -6.76
CA GLY A 100 7.94 -12.47 -5.64
C GLY A 100 7.34 -12.10 -4.27
N VAL A 101 6.69 -10.94 -4.12
CA VAL A 101 6.15 -10.48 -2.83
C VAL A 101 4.90 -11.26 -2.44
N HIS A 102 4.84 -11.77 -1.21
CA HIS A 102 3.71 -12.52 -0.68
C HIS A 102 2.61 -11.58 -0.14
N ALA A 103 1.40 -12.11 0.06
CA ALA A 103 0.37 -11.40 0.80
C ALA A 103 -0.43 -12.34 1.70
N THR A 104 -0.42 -12.07 3.01
CA THR A 104 -1.33 -12.68 3.97
C THR A 104 -2.76 -12.25 3.70
N SER A 105 -2.95 -10.94 3.51
CA SER A 105 -4.26 -10.41 3.13
C SER A 105 -4.12 -9.17 2.24
N ILE A 106 -4.69 -9.28 1.04
CA ILE A 106 -4.97 -8.16 0.14
C ILE A 106 -6.48 -8.06 -0.05
N VAL A 107 -6.96 -6.84 -0.30
CA VAL A 107 -8.37 -6.61 -0.62
C VAL A 107 -8.49 -6.19 -2.07
N VAL A 108 -9.37 -6.86 -2.78
CA VAL A 108 -9.77 -6.47 -4.14
C VAL A 108 -11.27 -6.17 -4.17
N SER A 109 -11.68 -5.32 -5.10
CA SER A 109 -13.09 -4.95 -5.27
C SER A 109 -13.48 -5.02 -6.73
N ALA A 110 -14.59 -5.67 -7.04
CA ALA A 110 -15.07 -5.87 -8.41
C ALA A 110 -16.59 -5.99 -8.46
N LYS A 111 -17.17 -5.72 -9.64
CA LYS A 111 -18.59 -5.93 -9.92
C LYS A 111 -18.78 -7.34 -10.45
N LEU A 112 -19.30 -8.23 -9.60
CA LEU A 112 -19.42 -9.66 -9.88
C LEU A 112 -20.89 -10.07 -9.99
N LEU A 113 -21.18 -11.07 -10.83
CA LEU A 113 -22.45 -11.78 -10.85
C LEU A 113 -22.53 -12.72 -9.66
N VAL A 114 -23.51 -12.50 -8.79
CA VAL A 114 -23.73 -13.34 -7.61
C VAL A 114 -25.21 -13.64 -7.47
N HIS A 115 -25.49 -14.77 -6.85
CA HIS A 115 -26.82 -15.19 -6.44
C HIS A 115 -27.40 -14.23 -5.38
N GLU A 116 -28.52 -13.56 -5.68
CA GLU A 116 -29.07 -12.49 -4.83
C GLU A 116 -29.55 -13.01 -3.47
N GLU A 117 -30.10 -14.23 -3.45
CA GLU A 117 -30.58 -14.93 -2.27
C GLU A 117 -29.47 -15.40 -1.33
N ARG A 118 -28.23 -15.53 -1.82
CA ARG A 118 -27.05 -15.87 -0.99
C ARG A 118 -26.45 -14.68 -0.25
N ILE A 119 -26.96 -13.47 -0.47
CA ILE A 119 -26.44 -12.25 0.14
C ILE A 119 -27.13 -12.00 1.48
N ASP A 120 -26.36 -12.11 2.58
CA ASP A 120 -26.84 -11.71 3.89
C ASP A 120 -27.06 -10.20 3.94
N LYS A 121 -28.29 -9.77 4.26
CA LYS A 121 -28.68 -8.35 4.20
C LYS A 121 -27.93 -7.49 5.23
N LYS A 122 -27.60 -8.07 6.40
CA LYS A 122 -27.01 -7.34 7.53
C LYS A 122 -25.52 -7.13 7.32
N THR A 123 -24.79 -8.19 7.02
CA THR A 123 -23.33 -8.25 6.90
C THR A 123 -22.86 -8.03 5.47
N GLY A 124 -23.69 -8.29 4.47
CA GLY A 124 -23.31 -8.30 3.06
C GLY A 124 -22.55 -9.56 2.63
N ARG A 125 -22.31 -10.53 3.51
CA ARG A 125 -21.63 -11.79 3.18
C ARG A 125 -22.39 -12.54 2.09
N ILE A 126 -21.65 -13.19 1.20
CA ILE A 126 -22.22 -13.94 0.08
C ILE A 126 -21.90 -15.42 0.30
N ALA A 127 -22.89 -16.20 0.72
CA ALA A 127 -22.71 -17.61 1.04
C ALA A 127 -22.23 -18.41 -0.18
N GLN A 128 -21.38 -19.42 0.06
CA GLN A 128 -20.81 -20.35 -0.95
C GLN A 128 -19.90 -19.73 -2.01
N LEU A 129 -19.89 -18.40 -2.18
CA LEU A 129 -19.11 -17.75 -3.23
C LEU A 129 -17.60 -17.94 -3.03
N VAL A 130 -17.13 -18.01 -1.79
CA VAL A 130 -15.71 -18.23 -1.50
C VAL A 130 -15.28 -19.63 -1.94
N GLU A 131 -16.08 -20.64 -1.64
CA GLU A 131 -15.88 -22.03 -2.04
C GLU A 131 -15.93 -22.18 -3.56
N ASP A 132 -16.94 -21.57 -4.20
CA ASP A 132 -17.12 -21.56 -5.65
C ASP A 132 -15.92 -20.95 -6.39
N ILE A 133 -15.24 -19.96 -5.80
CA ILE A 133 -14.02 -19.37 -6.37
C ILE A 133 -12.79 -20.23 -6.08
N ASN A 134 -12.62 -20.68 -4.83
CA ASN A 134 -11.41 -21.37 -4.38
C ASN A 134 -11.19 -22.74 -5.05
N VAL A 135 -12.25 -23.44 -5.48
CA VAL A 135 -12.12 -24.70 -6.22
C VAL A 135 -11.37 -24.53 -7.56
N HIS A 136 -11.31 -23.31 -8.08
CA HIS A 136 -10.61 -22.96 -9.30
C HIS A 136 -9.25 -22.26 -9.07
N LEU A 137 -8.84 -22.08 -7.80
CA LEU A 137 -7.57 -21.45 -7.44
C LEU A 137 -6.52 -22.50 -7.04
N PRO A 138 -5.25 -22.31 -7.42
CA PRO A 138 -4.16 -23.15 -6.95
C PRO A 138 -3.96 -23.02 -5.43
N GLU A 139 -3.31 -24.00 -4.78
CA GLU A 139 -3.24 -24.07 -3.32
C GLU A 139 -2.59 -22.87 -2.64
N ASN A 140 -1.71 -22.22 -3.36
CA ASN A 140 -0.95 -21.07 -2.94
C ASN A 140 -1.66 -19.73 -3.16
N ILE A 141 -2.93 -19.73 -3.62
CA ILE A 141 -3.81 -18.56 -3.70
C ILE A 141 -5.16 -18.93 -3.06
N ARG A 142 -5.63 -18.09 -2.13
CA ARG A 142 -6.89 -18.33 -1.41
C ARG A 142 -7.70 -17.05 -1.25
N VAL A 143 -8.98 -17.12 -1.58
CA VAL A 143 -9.99 -16.14 -1.14
C VAL A 143 -10.50 -16.58 0.23
N PHE A 144 -10.51 -15.68 1.20
CA PHE A 144 -11.03 -15.95 2.55
C PHE A 144 -12.44 -15.45 2.72
N THR A 145 -12.78 -14.31 2.09
CA THR A 145 -14.08 -13.69 2.30
C THR A 145 -14.60 -13.00 1.02
N ALA A 146 -15.92 -12.95 0.90
CA ALA A 146 -16.62 -12.19 -0.14
C ALA A 146 -17.81 -11.43 0.46
N THR A 147 -17.80 -10.10 0.29
CA THR A 147 -18.81 -9.20 0.88
C THR A 147 -19.35 -8.24 -0.16
N LYS A 148 -20.66 -8.16 -0.30
CA LYS A 148 -21.33 -7.07 -1.00
C LYS A 148 -21.06 -5.75 -0.27
N VAL A 149 -20.44 -4.83 -0.99
CA VAL A 149 -20.08 -3.48 -0.53
C VAL A 149 -20.86 -2.42 -1.31
N HIS A 150 -20.69 -1.17 -0.90
CA HIS A 150 -21.32 -0.04 -1.56
C HIS A 150 -20.74 0.17 -2.98
N GLN A 151 -21.53 0.72 -3.91
CA GLN A 151 -21.20 0.70 -5.35
C GLN A 151 -19.94 1.50 -5.72
N SER A 152 -19.66 2.58 -5.00
CA SER A 152 -18.46 3.39 -5.21
C SER A 152 -17.22 2.87 -4.51
N PHE A 153 -17.30 1.74 -3.78
CA PHE A 153 -16.13 1.23 -3.06
C PHE A 153 -14.98 0.96 -4.01
N ARG A 154 -13.82 1.56 -3.76
CA ARG A 154 -12.60 1.23 -4.48
C ARG A 154 -11.50 0.91 -3.49
N ALA A 155 -11.01 -0.34 -3.55
CA ALA A 155 -10.06 -0.85 -2.56
C ALA A 155 -8.73 -0.09 -2.53
N ARG A 156 -8.25 0.43 -3.66
CA ARG A 156 -7.01 1.21 -3.73
C ARG A 156 -7.15 2.56 -3.02
N GLU A 157 -8.17 3.31 -3.39
CA GLU A 157 -8.40 4.71 -3.03
C GLU A 157 -8.90 4.84 -1.60
N GLU A 158 -9.68 3.88 -1.11
CA GLU A 158 -10.16 3.88 0.28
C GLU A 158 -9.20 3.18 1.25
N CYS A 159 -8.14 2.54 0.75
CA CYS A 159 -7.11 1.99 1.62
C CYS A 159 -6.18 3.10 2.09
N ILE A 160 -6.13 3.29 3.41
CA ILE A 160 -5.43 4.40 4.07
C ILE A 160 -4.15 3.98 4.78
N MET A 161 -3.97 2.68 5.02
CA MET A 161 -2.81 2.14 5.70
C MET A 161 -2.56 0.71 5.21
N ARG A 162 -1.28 0.37 5.05
CA ARG A 162 -0.81 -0.99 4.76
C ARG A 162 0.21 -1.39 5.81
N GLU A 163 0.14 -2.65 6.20
CA GLU A 163 1.10 -3.29 7.09
C GLU A 163 1.84 -4.37 6.33
N TYR A 164 3.17 -4.29 6.36
CA TYR A 164 4.06 -5.30 5.79
C TYR A 164 4.87 -5.96 6.90
N GLU A 165 5.17 -7.23 6.68
CA GLU A 165 6.15 -7.99 7.44
C GLU A 165 7.31 -8.35 6.51
N TYR A 166 8.55 -8.25 7.00
CA TYR A 166 9.73 -8.73 6.29
C TYR A 166 10.45 -9.75 7.18
N PHE A 167 10.49 -10.99 6.73
CA PHE A 167 11.16 -12.09 7.42
C PHE A 167 12.60 -12.21 6.92
N LEU A 168 13.54 -11.87 7.80
CA LEU A 168 14.98 -11.86 7.52
C LEU A 168 15.68 -12.96 8.34
N PRO A 169 16.22 -14.02 7.72
CA PRO A 169 16.94 -15.07 8.43
C PRO A 169 18.18 -14.51 9.15
N VAL A 170 18.42 -14.95 10.38
CA VAL A 170 19.63 -14.56 11.12
C VAL A 170 20.90 -15.09 10.43
N SER A 171 20.83 -16.28 9.82
CA SER A 171 21.91 -16.86 9.02
C SER A 171 22.34 -15.95 7.85
N PHE A 172 21.37 -15.29 7.20
CA PHE A 172 21.64 -14.35 6.13
C PHE A 172 22.33 -13.09 6.65
N ILE A 173 21.90 -12.56 7.80
CA ILE A 173 22.56 -11.42 8.46
C ILE A 173 24.02 -11.79 8.80
N GLU A 174 24.23 -12.95 9.40
CA GLU A 174 25.58 -13.44 9.74
C GLU A 174 26.48 -13.56 8.50
N GLN A 175 25.93 -13.96 7.35
CA GLN A 175 26.68 -14.04 6.09
C GLN A 175 27.08 -12.66 5.57
N VAL A 176 26.15 -11.70 5.50
CA VAL A 176 26.35 -10.42 4.79
C VAL A 176 27.02 -9.34 5.64
N CYS A 177 26.91 -9.44 6.97
CA CYS A 177 27.45 -8.45 7.91
C CYS A 177 28.86 -8.77 8.40
N LYS A 178 29.54 -9.81 7.89
CA LYS A 178 30.94 -10.07 8.28
C LYS A 178 31.85 -8.86 7.99
N PRO A 179 32.80 -8.52 8.89
CA PRO A 179 33.20 -9.26 10.09
C PRO A 179 32.41 -8.93 11.37
N VAL A 180 31.34 -8.13 11.31
CA VAL A 180 30.52 -7.81 12.50
C VAL A 180 29.88 -9.10 13.04
N SER A 181 29.99 -9.32 14.35
CA SER A 181 29.34 -10.46 15.02
C SER A 181 27.83 -10.38 14.85
N VAL A 182 27.17 -11.53 14.63
CA VAL A 182 25.73 -11.59 14.37
C VAL A 182 24.89 -10.89 15.43
N ASP A 183 25.23 -11.01 16.73
CA ASP A 183 24.49 -10.36 17.81
C ASP A 183 24.49 -8.82 17.70
N LYS A 184 25.67 -8.24 17.41
CA LYS A 184 25.82 -6.79 17.17
C LYS A 184 25.11 -6.34 15.90
N ALA A 185 25.14 -7.16 14.85
CA ALA A 185 24.42 -6.87 13.62
C ALA A 185 22.90 -6.87 13.86
N ILE A 186 22.37 -7.85 14.62
CA ILE A 186 20.96 -7.89 15.02
C ILE A 186 20.59 -6.64 15.84
N GLU A 187 21.39 -6.30 16.86
CA GLU A 187 21.17 -5.10 17.68
C GLU A 187 21.11 -3.84 16.79
N SER A 188 22.09 -3.67 15.90
CA SER A 188 22.13 -2.56 14.95
C SER A 188 20.90 -2.52 14.02
N VAL A 189 20.44 -3.67 13.52
CA VAL A 189 19.20 -3.76 12.74
C VAL A 189 18.01 -3.23 13.55
N LEU A 190 17.83 -3.73 14.78
CA LEU A 190 16.70 -3.40 15.63
C LEU A 190 16.69 -1.91 16.04
N GLU A 191 17.87 -1.33 16.30
CA GLU A 191 18.02 0.08 16.67
C GLU A 191 17.86 1.04 15.49
N THR A 192 18.19 0.62 14.27
CA THR A 192 18.12 1.47 13.08
C THR A 192 16.69 1.58 12.54
N LEU A 193 15.91 0.51 12.59
CA LEU A 193 14.53 0.44 12.08
C LEU A 193 13.62 1.62 12.53
N PRO A 194 13.63 2.01 13.82
CA PRO A 194 12.86 3.16 14.30
C PRO A 194 13.08 4.49 13.57
N ARG A 195 14.26 4.70 12.98
CA ARG A 195 14.61 5.97 12.34
C ARG A 195 13.73 6.29 11.13
N PHE A 196 13.06 5.29 10.55
CA PHE A 196 12.13 5.48 9.45
C PHE A 196 10.77 6.04 9.86
N GLU A 197 10.42 6.01 11.15
CA GLU A 197 9.10 6.45 11.63
C GLU A 197 8.95 7.97 11.55
N GLY A 198 7.84 8.41 10.96
CA GLY A 198 7.59 9.82 10.71
C GLY A 198 7.24 10.09 9.25
N ILE A 199 7.45 11.34 8.84
CA ILE A 199 7.11 11.82 7.50
C ILE A 199 8.39 12.31 6.82
N TYR A 200 8.87 11.54 5.84
CA TYR A 200 10.10 11.83 5.12
C TYR A 200 9.88 11.82 3.61
N ASP A 201 10.86 12.36 2.88
CA ASP A 201 10.96 12.20 1.43
C ASP A 201 11.79 10.94 1.14
N PHE A 202 11.13 9.87 0.68
CA PHE A 202 11.76 8.58 0.45
C PHE A 202 12.36 8.46 -0.97
N HIS A 203 12.89 9.55 -1.53
CA HIS A 203 13.43 9.56 -2.90
C HIS A 203 14.62 8.62 -3.12
N ASN A 204 15.50 8.43 -2.12
CA ASN A 204 16.58 7.43 -2.16
C ASN A 204 16.06 5.99 -1.95
N PHE A 205 14.83 5.84 -1.47
CA PHE A 205 14.17 4.57 -1.19
C PHE A 205 13.13 4.22 -2.26
N THR A 206 13.42 4.53 -3.51
CA THR A 206 12.68 4.01 -4.67
C THR A 206 13.62 3.88 -5.84
N LYS A 207 13.35 2.96 -6.77
CA LYS A 207 14.06 2.97 -8.06
C LYS A 207 13.68 4.22 -8.85
N GLN A 208 14.65 4.80 -9.55
CA GLN A 208 14.41 5.88 -10.50
C GLN A 208 13.49 5.34 -11.60
N ARG A 209 12.37 6.02 -11.87
CA ARG A 209 11.52 5.72 -13.03
C ARG A 209 11.87 6.69 -14.16
N ARG A 210 13.05 6.53 -14.76
CA ARG A 210 13.56 7.46 -15.78
C ARG A 210 12.56 7.59 -16.93
N TYR A 211 11.97 6.48 -17.37
CA TYR A 211 10.95 6.47 -18.41
C TYR A 211 9.63 7.17 -18.01
N PHE A 212 9.18 7.01 -16.76
CA PHE A 212 8.02 7.75 -16.26
C PHE A 212 8.26 9.27 -16.32
N TYR A 213 9.43 9.72 -15.85
CA TYR A 213 9.80 11.12 -15.91
C TYR A 213 9.99 11.62 -17.36
N LYS A 214 10.52 10.77 -18.26
CA LYS A 214 10.62 11.02 -19.70
C LYS A 214 9.22 11.24 -20.31
N ARG A 215 8.25 10.36 -20.04
CA ARG A 215 6.85 10.51 -20.50
C ARG A 215 6.18 11.74 -19.90
N GLN A 216 6.42 12.05 -18.63
CA GLN A 216 5.86 13.23 -17.98
C GLN A 216 6.42 14.52 -18.59
N ALA A 217 7.74 14.61 -18.79
CA ALA A 217 8.38 15.72 -19.52
C ALA A 217 7.84 15.86 -20.95
N GLN A 218 7.58 14.74 -21.63
CA GLN A 218 7.01 14.74 -22.97
C GLN A 218 5.55 15.22 -22.97
N LYS A 219 4.74 14.82 -21.98
CA LYS A 219 3.38 15.36 -21.78
C LYS A 219 3.42 16.85 -21.46
N TYR A 220 4.33 17.31 -20.60
CA TYR A 220 4.51 18.73 -20.33
C TYR A 220 4.94 19.49 -21.58
N ARG A 221 5.95 19.03 -22.33
CA ARG A 221 6.36 19.64 -23.61
C ARG A 221 5.22 19.70 -24.63
N ASN A 222 4.40 18.65 -24.71
CA ASN A 222 3.25 18.62 -25.60
C ASN A 222 2.13 19.56 -25.14
N ARG A 223 1.90 19.69 -23.82
CA ARG A 223 0.99 20.70 -23.24
C ARG A 223 1.52 22.11 -23.47
N SER A 224 2.80 22.38 -23.22
CA SER A 224 3.42 23.68 -23.48
C SER A 224 3.42 24.07 -24.96
N ARG A 225 3.42 23.09 -25.88
CA ARG A 225 3.21 23.31 -27.33
C ARG A 225 1.74 23.54 -27.72
N GLN A 226 0.79 23.12 -26.89
CA GLN A 226 -0.65 23.37 -27.09
C GLN A 226 -1.14 24.63 -26.34
N GLU A 227 -0.45 25.04 -25.28
CA GLU A 227 -0.72 26.26 -24.50
C GLU A 227 -0.29 27.55 -25.20
N GLU A 228 0.43 27.48 -26.34
CA GLU A 228 0.57 28.62 -27.25
C GLU A 228 -0.73 28.95 -28.01
N ASP A 229 -1.78 28.11 -27.93
CA ASP A 229 -3.03 28.32 -28.66
C ASP A 229 -4.32 28.29 -27.81
N SER A 230 -4.26 28.05 -26.49
CA SER A 230 -5.44 28.20 -25.60
C SER A 230 -5.05 28.23 -24.13
N GLN A 231 -5.57 29.22 -23.42
CA GLN A 231 -5.23 29.54 -22.04
C GLN A 231 -6.30 28.99 -21.08
N GLU A 232 -6.15 27.75 -20.63
CA GLU A 232 -6.88 27.23 -19.47
C GLU A 232 -5.97 26.38 -18.56
N ILE A 233 -5.80 26.86 -17.32
CA ILE A 233 -5.14 26.12 -16.24
C ILE A 233 -6.18 25.16 -15.67
N ILE A 234 -5.98 23.84 -15.90
CA ILE A 234 -6.72 22.79 -15.21
C ILE A 234 -5.75 21.99 -14.34
N ASP A 235 -5.99 22.08 -13.04
CA ASP A 235 -5.38 21.29 -11.96
C ASP A 235 -5.61 19.80 -12.22
N SER A 236 -4.55 19.09 -12.64
CA SER A 236 -4.61 17.68 -13.00
C SER A 236 -4.72 16.81 -11.75
N ARG A 237 -5.96 16.54 -11.32
CA ARG A 237 -6.27 15.38 -10.49
C ARG A 237 -5.94 14.12 -11.29
N ASP A 238 -4.96 13.36 -10.78
CA ASP A 238 -4.71 11.93 -10.98
C ASP A 238 -5.48 11.31 -12.16
N GLU A 239 -5.02 11.61 -13.38
CA GLU A 239 -5.44 10.89 -14.58
C GLU A 239 -4.91 9.45 -14.51
N GLU A 240 -5.77 8.51 -14.89
CA GLU A 240 -5.61 7.06 -14.82
C GLU A 240 -4.19 6.60 -15.24
N ASP A 241 -3.41 6.24 -14.23
CA ASP A 241 -2.07 5.68 -14.36
C ASP A 241 -2.16 4.26 -14.94
N GLU A 242 -2.21 4.15 -16.27
CA GLU A 242 -1.75 2.98 -17.03
C GLU A 242 -0.22 2.83 -16.85
N GLU A 243 0.17 2.45 -15.64
CA GLU A 243 1.52 2.02 -15.24
C GLU A 243 1.81 0.65 -15.84
N ASN A 244 2.08 0.59 -17.14
CA ASN A 244 2.76 -0.56 -17.71
C ASN A 244 4.23 -0.51 -17.26
N GLU A 245 4.73 -1.62 -16.71
CA GLU A 245 6.16 -1.88 -16.55
C GLU A 245 6.79 -1.85 -17.95
N VAL A 246 7.43 -0.74 -18.28
CA VAL A 246 8.32 -0.63 -19.43
C VAL A 246 9.72 -0.71 -18.84
N ASP A 247 10.51 -1.68 -19.30
CA ASP A 247 11.93 -1.78 -18.95
C ASP A 247 12.61 -0.44 -19.24
N ASP A 248 13.34 0.09 -18.26
CA ASP A 248 14.03 1.39 -18.30
C ASP A 248 15.30 1.34 -19.20
N ASP A 249 15.52 0.27 -19.97
CA ASP A 249 16.77 -0.02 -20.68
C ASP A 249 16.90 0.60 -22.10
N GLU A 250 15.96 1.45 -22.54
CA GLU A 250 16.04 2.09 -23.87
C GLU A 250 16.12 3.63 -23.84
N GLU A 251 17.27 4.13 -24.31
CA GLU A 251 17.69 5.50 -24.66
C GLU A 251 18.15 6.46 -23.54
N ASP A 252 19.48 6.63 -23.46
CA ASP A 252 20.27 7.31 -22.42
C ASP A 252 20.53 8.82 -22.66
N ASN A 253 19.82 9.49 -23.58
CA ASN A 253 20.22 10.83 -24.08
C ASN A 253 19.32 12.01 -23.67
N LEU A 254 18.56 11.93 -22.57
CA LEU A 254 17.76 13.05 -22.04
C LEU A 254 18.09 13.35 -20.58
N ALA A 255 18.23 14.64 -20.25
CA ALA A 255 18.54 15.10 -18.89
C ALA A 255 17.49 14.60 -17.87
N ASP A 256 17.96 14.03 -16.75
CA ASP A 256 17.08 13.61 -15.66
C ASP A 256 16.42 14.83 -15.01
N ILE A 257 15.17 15.09 -15.37
CA ILE A 257 14.39 16.22 -14.87
C ILE A 257 14.19 16.21 -13.35
N SER A 258 14.46 15.08 -12.69
CA SER A 258 14.31 14.92 -11.24
C SER A 258 15.55 15.34 -10.46
N LEU A 259 16.60 15.81 -11.15
CA LEU A 259 17.78 16.44 -10.57
C LEU A 259 17.74 17.96 -10.70
N THR A 260 18.31 18.66 -9.73
CA THR A 260 18.64 20.09 -9.80
C THR A 260 19.91 20.29 -10.63
N GLU A 261 20.21 21.53 -11.00
CA GLU A 261 21.48 21.89 -11.66
C GLU A 261 22.70 21.58 -10.79
N SER A 262 22.51 21.54 -9.46
CA SER A 262 23.53 21.16 -8.48
C SER A 262 23.68 19.64 -8.28
N GLY A 263 22.92 18.80 -9.00
CA GLY A 263 22.97 17.34 -8.88
C GLY A 263 22.18 16.74 -7.71
N GLU A 264 21.45 17.57 -6.96
CA GLU A 264 20.57 17.14 -5.86
C GLU A 264 19.22 16.66 -6.39
N ARG A 265 18.49 15.86 -5.60
CA ARG A 265 17.13 15.46 -5.98
C ARG A 265 16.16 16.63 -5.82
N LYS A 266 15.33 16.88 -6.83
CA LYS A 266 14.18 17.77 -6.67
C LYS A 266 13.20 17.16 -5.66
N ILE A 267 12.72 17.98 -4.73
CA ILE A 267 11.66 17.60 -3.80
C ILE A 267 10.39 17.36 -4.61
N LEU A 268 9.89 16.12 -4.58
CA LEU A 268 8.65 15.75 -5.25
C LEU A 268 7.65 15.29 -4.20
N THR A 269 6.48 15.92 -4.16
CA THR A 269 5.38 15.56 -3.24
C THR A 269 5.03 14.08 -3.30
N ARG A 270 5.18 13.45 -4.49
CA ARG A 270 4.92 12.02 -4.70
C ARG A 270 5.88 11.08 -3.97
N HIS A 271 7.04 11.52 -3.49
CA HIS A 271 7.98 10.71 -2.71
C HIS A 271 7.78 10.84 -1.20
N ARG A 272 7.02 11.83 -0.76
CA ARG A 272 6.70 12.02 0.65
C ARG A 272 5.85 10.86 1.15
N ARG A 273 6.32 10.16 2.19
CA ARG A 273 5.60 9.02 2.79
C ARG A 273 5.54 9.18 4.29
N THR A 274 4.48 8.62 4.87
CA THR A 274 4.27 8.53 6.31
C THR A 274 4.44 7.08 6.73
N ILE A 275 5.44 6.83 7.56
CA ILE A 275 5.65 5.55 8.24
C ILE A 275 5.18 5.74 9.68
N TYR A 276 4.18 4.97 10.07
CA TYR A 276 3.65 4.99 11.43
C TYR A 276 4.53 4.15 12.34
N THR A 277 4.83 2.91 11.95
CA THR A 277 5.69 2.04 12.74
C THR A 277 6.68 1.30 11.86
N CYS A 278 7.89 1.12 12.36
CA CYS A 278 8.96 0.32 11.75
C CYS A 278 9.80 -0.29 12.87
N ARG A 279 9.53 -1.55 13.19
CA ARG A 279 10.09 -2.26 14.35
C ARG A 279 10.42 -3.70 13.98
N GLY A 280 11.49 -4.23 14.55
CA GLY A 280 11.88 -5.63 14.40
C GLY A 280 11.67 -6.42 15.69
N THR A 281 11.36 -7.71 15.56
CA THR A 281 11.33 -8.67 16.67
C THR A 281 12.15 -9.89 16.29
N LEU A 282 13.07 -10.31 17.15
CA LEU A 282 13.77 -11.58 16.99
C LEU A 282 12.80 -12.73 17.33
N LEU A 283 12.58 -13.59 16.35
CA LEU A 283 11.84 -14.84 16.46
C LEU A 283 12.88 -15.96 16.59
N PRO A 284 13.02 -16.58 17.77
CA PRO A 284 14.10 -17.55 18.00
C PRO A 284 13.91 -18.86 17.23
N ASP A 285 12.67 -19.18 16.84
CA ASP A 285 12.34 -20.39 16.10
C ASP A 285 11.17 -20.13 15.14
N VAL A 286 11.46 -20.18 13.84
CA VAL A 286 10.48 -20.20 12.75
C VAL A 286 10.74 -21.46 11.91
N ASN A 287 10.15 -22.58 12.32
CA ASN A 287 10.35 -23.91 11.74
C ASN A 287 11.83 -24.38 11.72
N GLY A 288 12.57 -24.15 12.80
CA GLY A 288 13.93 -24.64 13.03
C GLY A 288 15.04 -23.63 12.74
N GLU A 289 14.71 -22.41 12.33
CA GLU A 289 15.68 -21.33 12.08
C GLU A 289 15.24 -20.00 12.71
N PRO A 290 16.16 -19.22 13.30
CA PRO A 290 15.84 -17.89 13.85
C PRO A 290 15.72 -16.82 12.76
N PHE A 291 14.74 -15.93 12.93
CA PHE A 291 14.46 -14.82 12.02
C PHE A 291 14.29 -13.50 12.78
N ILE A 292 14.62 -12.38 12.14
CA ILE A 292 14.03 -11.09 12.50
C ILE A 292 12.75 -10.90 11.68
N CYS A 293 11.63 -10.70 12.35
CA CYS A 293 10.40 -10.23 11.72
C CYS A 293 10.32 -8.72 11.85
N ILE A 294 10.51 -8.01 10.73
CA ILE A 294 10.39 -6.57 10.66
C ILE A 294 8.95 -6.23 10.30
N ARG A 295 8.25 -5.49 11.15
CA ARG A 295 6.89 -5.02 10.94
C ARG A 295 6.90 -3.54 10.59
N LEU A 296 6.27 -3.20 9.46
CA LEU A 296 6.18 -1.84 8.96
C LEU A 296 4.72 -1.45 8.69
N ARG A 297 4.24 -0.38 9.32
CA ARG A 297 2.93 0.22 9.03
C ARG A 297 3.13 1.59 8.42
N GLY A 298 2.50 1.84 7.28
CA GLY A 298 2.60 3.11 6.58
C GLY A 298 1.33 3.45 5.82
N ALA A 299 1.15 4.73 5.50
CA ALA A 299 -0.02 5.18 4.73
C ALA A 299 0.00 4.59 3.30
N SER A 300 1.16 4.63 2.67
CA SER A 300 1.45 4.09 1.35
C SER A 300 2.95 3.80 1.23
N PHE A 301 3.35 3.04 0.20
CA PHE A 301 4.75 2.72 -0.07
C PHE A 301 5.07 2.96 -1.55
N LEU A 302 6.28 3.43 -1.85
CA LEU A 302 6.84 3.53 -3.19
C LEU A 302 7.30 2.15 -3.69
N LEU A 303 7.57 2.07 -4.99
CA LEU A 303 8.18 0.90 -5.62
C LEU A 303 9.52 0.56 -4.94
N ASN A 304 9.70 -0.70 -4.53
CA ASN A 304 10.88 -1.19 -3.79
C ASN A 304 11.20 -0.49 -2.45
N GLN A 305 10.34 0.40 -1.92
CA GLN A 305 10.67 1.19 -0.74
C GLN A 305 11.08 0.35 0.46
N ILE A 306 10.27 -0.65 0.81
CA ILE A 306 10.53 -1.49 1.98
C ILE A 306 11.83 -2.28 1.80
N ARG A 307 12.10 -2.77 0.60
CA ARG A 307 13.33 -3.52 0.29
C ARG A 307 14.58 -2.64 0.37
N LEU A 308 14.49 -1.38 -0.05
CA LEU A 308 15.55 -0.39 0.09
C LEU A 308 15.74 0.03 1.56
N MET A 309 14.64 0.13 2.34
CA MET A 309 14.72 0.38 3.79
C MET A 309 15.46 -0.76 4.49
N VAL A 310 15.09 -2.02 4.22
CA VAL A 310 15.77 -3.20 4.79
C VAL A 310 17.23 -3.28 4.33
N GLY A 311 17.51 -3.02 3.06
CA GLY A 311 18.88 -3.01 2.55
C GLY A 311 19.75 -1.92 3.18
N ALA A 312 19.21 -0.71 3.38
CA ALA A 312 19.92 0.36 4.09
C ALA A 312 20.26 -0.05 5.54
N VAL A 313 19.33 -0.70 6.23
CA VAL A 313 19.54 -1.22 7.59
C VAL A 313 20.61 -2.32 7.62
N LEU A 314 20.64 -3.23 6.63
CA LEU A 314 21.73 -4.20 6.47
C LEU A 314 23.07 -3.50 6.17
N GLY A 315 23.06 -2.41 5.40
CA GLY A 315 24.21 -1.55 5.17
C GLY A 315 24.81 -1.01 6.48
N VAL A 316 23.97 -0.47 7.35
CA VAL A 316 24.38 0.02 8.68
C VAL A 316 24.89 -1.14 9.55
N ALA A 317 24.13 -2.24 9.63
CA ALA A 317 24.46 -3.39 10.46
C ALA A 317 25.77 -4.10 10.05
N SER A 318 26.11 -4.05 8.75
CA SER A 318 27.40 -4.53 8.23
C SER A 318 28.59 -3.60 8.55
N GLY A 319 28.34 -2.40 9.07
CA GLY A 319 29.33 -1.36 9.28
C GLY A 319 29.73 -0.60 8.00
N ALA A 320 29.15 -0.93 6.85
CA ALA A 320 29.50 -0.32 5.57
C ALA A 320 28.85 1.05 5.35
N LEU A 321 27.60 1.25 5.80
CA LEU A 321 26.90 2.54 5.71
C LEU A 321 26.95 3.26 7.05
N PRO A 322 27.69 4.38 7.15
CA PRO A 322 27.66 5.24 8.33
C PRO A 322 26.24 5.77 8.63
N LEU A 323 25.92 5.94 9.93
CA LEU A 323 24.60 6.38 10.37
C LEU A 323 24.22 7.79 9.92
N ASP A 324 25.20 8.68 9.76
CA ASP A 324 25.03 10.00 9.17
C ASP A 324 24.63 9.91 7.69
N MET A 325 25.24 9.01 6.91
CA MET A 325 24.86 8.77 5.51
C MET A 325 23.46 8.16 5.40
N PHE A 326 23.09 7.26 6.32
CA PHE A 326 21.71 6.77 6.45
C PHE A 326 20.73 7.91 6.74
N ASP A 327 21.03 8.74 7.73
CA ASP A 327 20.19 9.88 8.11
C ASP A 327 20.10 10.89 6.96
N ALA A 328 21.20 11.17 6.26
CA ALA A 328 21.21 12.03 5.08
C ALA A 328 20.35 11.46 3.95
N ALA A 329 20.39 10.15 3.71
CA ALA A 329 19.58 9.47 2.71
C ALA A 329 18.08 9.65 2.94
N LEU A 330 17.65 9.74 4.21
CA LEU A 330 16.26 9.86 4.63
C LEU A 330 15.80 11.30 4.80
N LYS A 331 16.68 12.19 5.27
CA LYS A 331 16.32 13.54 5.74
C LYS A 331 16.66 14.63 4.72
N THR A 332 17.60 14.39 3.81
CA THR A 332 18.08 15.41 2.87
C THR A 332 17.72 15.07 1.43
N ASN A 333 18.00 16.01 0.53
CA ASN A 333 17.86 15.81 -0.92
C ASN A 333 19.12 15.23 -1.58
N GLN A 334 20.14 14.91 -0.79
CA GLN A 334 21.37 14.32 -1.30
C GLN A 334 21.11 12.89 -1.77
N ILE A 335 21.81 12.50 -2.83
CA ILE A 335 21.66 11.17 -3.41
C ILE A 335 22.56 10.21 -2.66
N VAL A 336 21.96 9.23 -2.00
CA VAL A 336 22.66 8.14 -1.34
C VAL A 336 22.16 6.84 -1.95
N ARG A 337 23.06 6.10 -2.60
CA ARG A 337 22.70 4.81 -3.22
C ARG A 337 22.52 3.77 -2.13
N LEU A 338 21.37 3.09 -2.14
CA LEU A 338 21.01 2.08 -1.16
C LEU A 338 20.86 0.70 -1.83
N PRO A 339 21.26 -0.39 -1.16
CA PRO A 339 21.10 -1.72 -1.72
C PRO A 339 19.63 -2.14 -1.58
N THR A 340 19.10 -2.88 -2.56
CA THR A 340 17.70 -3.37 -2.52
C THR A 340 17.70 -4.79 -1.98
N ALA A 341 17.18 -5.03 -0.77
CA ALA A 341 17.10 -6.37 -0.19
C ALA A 341 16.29 -7.36 -1.07
N PRO A 342 16.46 -8.69 -0.92
CA PRO A 342 15.64 -9.68 -1.61
C PRO A 342 14.12 -9.49 -1.36
N ALA A 343 13.25 -9.94 -2.26
CA ALA A 343 11.79 -9.82 -2.12
C ALA A 343 11.17 -10.99 -1.35
N GLU A 344 11.90 -12.09 -1.24
CA GLU A 344 11.53 -13.40 -0.71
C GLU A 344 11.04 -13.35 0.74
N GLY A 345 11.53 -12.40 1.54
CA GLY A 345 11.06 -12.19 2.91
C GLY A 345 9.83 -11.28 3.04
N LEU A 346 9.41 -10.59 1.98
CA LEU A 346 8.43 -9.50 2.06
C LEU A 346 6.99 -10.01 1.92
N VAL A 347 6.14 -9.64 2.87
CA VAL A 347 4.73 -10.03 2.96
C VAL A 347 3.85 -8.80 3.20
N LEU A 348 2.85 -8.57 2.36
CA LEU A 348 1.73 -7.70 2.72
C LEU A 348 0.88 -8.41 3.77
N SER A 349 0.93 -7.94 5.02
CA SER A 349 0.26 -8.60 6.14
C SER A 349 -1.23 -8.22 6.19
N THR A 350 -1.53 -6.92 6.22
CA THR A 350 -2.90 -6.41 6.29
C THR A 350 -3.01 -4.98 5.72
N CYS A 351 -4.24 -4.49 5.63
CA CYS A 351 -4.56 -3.13 5.23
C CYS A 351 -5.75 -2.58 6.02
N ALA A 352 -5.83 -1.26 6.14
CA ALA A 352 -6.96 -0.58 6.74
C ALA A 352 -7.64 0.37 5.74
N PHE A 353 -8.94 0.59 5.97
CA PHE A 353 -9.80 1.39 5.11
C PHE A 353 -10.33 2.60 5.84
N GLY A 354 -10.40 3.71 5.13
CA GLY A 354 -10.85 4.99 5.65
C GLY A 354 -11.27 5.88 4.51
N SER A 355 -12.57 6.13 4.41
CA SER A 355 -13.14 7.14 3.52
C SER A 355 -13.90 8.17 4.33
N LYS A 356 -14.31 9.28 3.70
CA LYS A 356 -15.08 10.35 4.38
C LYS A 356 -16.30 9.84 5.13
N GLN A 357 -16.95 8.79 4.62
CA GLN A 357 -18.11 8.15 5.27
C GLN A 357 -17.74 6.89 6.07
N HIS A 358 -16.49 6.44 6.01
CA HIS A 358 -15.95 5.24 6.66
C HIS A 358 -16.94 4.06 6.64
N LEU A 359 -17.28 3.61 5.43
CA LEU A 359 -18.28 2.56 5.23
C LEU A 359 -17.68 1.15 5.22
N ILE A 360 -16.36 1.04 5.26
CA ILE A 360 -15.64 -0.24 5.17
C ILE A 360 -14.59 -0.28 6.26
N SER A 361 -14.55 -1.38 7.00
CA SER A 361 -13.41 -1.74 7.85
C SER A 361 -12.89 -3.11 7.45
N PHE A 362 -11.57 -3.31 7.54
CA PHE A 362 -10.98 -4.62 7.30
C PHE A 362 -11.42 -5.61 8.39
N ILE A 363 -11.15 -5.26 9.64
CA ILE A 363 -11.69 -5.88 10.86
C ILE A 363 -12.45 -4.83 11.66
N LYS A 364 -13.24 -5.25 12.66
CA LYS A 364 -13.85 -4.31 13.59
C LYS A 364 -12.76 -3.62 14.43
N ASP A 365 -12.71 -2.29 14.34
CA ASP A 365 -11.71 -1.43 14.99
C ASP A 365 -12.39 -0.21 15.66
N HIS A 366 -11.58 0.73 16.17
CA HIS A 366 -12.08 1.96 16.80
C HIS A 366 -12.83 2.91 15.84
N ASN A 367 -12.53 2.85 14.55
CA ASN A 367 -13.22 3.65 13.54
C ASN A 367 -14.59 3.03 13.15
N THR A 368 -14.78 1.73 13.44
CA THR A 368 -16.02 1.02 13.12
C THR A 368 -17.20 1.57 13.92
N PRO A 369 -18.29 2.04 13.27
CA PRO A 369 -19.45 2.59 13.96
C PRO A 369 -20.08 1.60 14.96
N GLN A 370 -20.37 2.07 16.19
CA GLN A 370 -21.01 1.25 17.23
C GLN A 370 -22.41 0.78 16.83
N ASN A 371 -23.18 1.67 16.18
CA ASN A 371 -24.51 1.37 15.66
C ASN A 371 -24.41 1.08 14.16
N LEU A 372 -24.18 -0.19 13.80
CA LEU A 372 -24.21 -0.67 12.41
C LEU A 372 -25.62 -0.63 11.77
N TYR A 373 -26.64 -0.14 12.50
CA TYR A 373 -28.02 -0.10 12.06
C TYR A 373 -28.26 1.03 11.07
N ILE A 374 -28.39 0.65 9.80
CA ILE A 374 -29.22 1.42 8.87
C ILE A 374 -30.66 1.08 9.18
N GLY A 375 -31.33 1.98 9.90
CA GLY A 375 -32.78 2.00 9.89
C GLY A 375 -33.27 2.14 8.44
N SER A 376 -34.31 1.40 8.08
CA SER A 376 -35.01 1.43 6.79
C SER A 376 -35.47 2.83 6.33
N ASN A 377 -35.30 3.86 7.17
CA ASN A 377 -35.79 5.22 6.96
C ASN A 377 -34.77 6.19 6.36
N ARG A 378 -33.58 5.73 5.95
CA ARG A 378 -32.61 6.55 5.18
C ARG A 378 -32.21 5.83 3.88
N PRO A 379 -33.03 5.91 2.80
CA PRO A 379 -32.82 5.18 1.55
C PRO A 379 -31.48 5.48 0.84
N ASN A 380 -30.80 6.57 1.21
CA ASN A 380 -29.55 7.02 0.58
C ASN A 380 -28.27 6.67 1.37
N PHE A 381 -28.35 5.93 2.48
CA PHE A 381 -27.15 5.57 3.26
C PHE A 381 -26.75 4.11 3.00
N ALA A 382 -25.51 3.89 2.55
CA ALA A 382 -24.99 2.53 2.37
C ALA A 382 -24.52 1.96 3.73
N PRO A 383 -24.79 0.68 4.03
CA PRO A 383 -24.44 0.11 5.33
C PRO A 383 -22.94 -0.09 5.45
N HIS A 384 -22.43 0.11 6.67
CA HIS A 384 -21.05 -0.20 6.99
C HIS A 384 -20.81 -1.72 6.84
N ARG A 385 -19.65 -2.10 6.31
CA ARG A 385 -19.26 -3.50 6.08
C ARG A 385 -17.90 -3.76 6.68
N VAL A 386 -17.83 -4.82 7.49
CA VAL A 386 -16.57 -5.38 7.97
C VAL A 386 -16.18 -6.53 7.05
N LEU A 387 -14.97 -6.49 6.49
CA LEU A 387 -14.53 -7.45 5.48
C LEU A 387 -14.03 -8.77 6.06
N VAL A 388 -13.61 -8.79 7.33
CA VAL A 388 -13.06 -9.98 8.00
C VAL A 388 -13.64 -10.12 9.40
N HIS A 389 -14.23 -11.28 9.66
CA HIS A 389 -14.70 -11.73 10.97
C HIS A 389 -13.55 -12.44 11.73
N PRO A 390 -13.51 -12.42 13.07
CA PRO A 390 -12.43 -13.07 13.83
C PRO A 390 -12.18 -14.55 13.52
N GLN A 391 -13.20 -15.28 13.06
CA GLN A 391 -13.04 -16.67 12.60
C GLN A 391 -12.26 -16.77 11.29
N GLU A 392 -12.56 -15.91 10.32
CA GLU A 392 -11.86 -15.83 9.03
C GLU A 392 -10.45 -15.28 9.22
N LEU A 393 -10.25 -14.37 10.17
CA LEU A 393 -8.92 -13.88 10.54
C LEU A 393 -8.00 -15.03 11.00
N ARG A 394 -8.53 -16.01 11.74
CA ARG A 394 -7.76 -17.21 12.09
C ARG A 394 -7.39 -18.06 10.88
N GLN A 395 -8.25 -18.12 9.86
CA GLN A 395 -7.94 -18.82 8.60
C GLN A 395 -6.85 -18.09 7.81
N ILE A 396 -6.91 -16.75 7.77
CA ILE A 396 -5.89 -15.89 7.19
C ILE A 396 -4.53 -16.13 7.87
N HIS A 397 -4.49 -16.10 9.20
CA HIS A 397 -3.26 -16.37 9.96
C HIS A 397 -2.76 -17.80 9.75
N ARG A 398 -3.65 -18.80 9.71
CA ARG A 398 -3.27 -20.18 9.40
C ARG A 398 -2.62 -20.27 8.02
N PHE A 399 -3.19 -19.62 7.00
CA PHE A 399 -2.60 -19.59 5.67
C PHE A 399 -1.22 -18.92 5.66
N ARG A 400 -1.06 -17.81 6.41
CA ARG A 400 0.25 -17.19 6.60
C ARG A 400 1.26 -18.18 7.19
N ASP A 401 0.91 -18.81 8.30
CA ASP A 401 1.86 -19.61 9.08
C ASP A 401 2.15 -20.98 8.40
N GLU A 402 1.15 -21.60 7.78
CA GLU A 402 1.27 -22.94 7.20
C GLU A 402 1.67 -22.96 5.72
N VAL A 403 1.47 -21.85 4.98
CA VAL A 403 1.74 -21.76 3.54
C VAL A 403 2.79 -20.69 3.25
N ILE A 404 2.56 -19.43 3.63
CA ILE A 404 3.46 -18.33 3.30
C ILE A 404 4.81 -18.48 4.01
N ILE A 405 4.84 -18.69 5.32
CA ILE A 405 6.09 -18.78 6.09
C ILE A 405 6.93 -19.98 5.62
N LYS A 406 6.32 -21.13 5.33
CA LYS A 406 7.04 -22.28 4.78
C LYS A 406 7.67 -21.96 3.43
N GLU A 407 6.95 -21.23 2.58
CA GLU A 407 7.45 -20.79 1.29
C GLU A 407 8.59 -19.78 1.44
N ILE A 408 8.53 -18.86 2.40
CA ILE A 408 9.61 -17.92 2.71
C ILE A 408 10.89 -18.68 3.09
N ILE A 409 10.80 -19.63 4.02
CA ILE A 409 11.98 -20.42 4.45
C ILE A 409 12.58 -21.16 3.26
N ARG A 410 11.73 -21.81 2.45
CA ARG A 410 12.16 -22.50 1.23
C ARG A 410 12.81 -21.56 0.22
N SER A 411 12.27 -20.35 0.03
CA SER A 411 12.76 -19.39 -0.96
C SER A 411 14.08 -18.75 -0.54
N TRP A 412 14.32 -18.50 0.76
CA TRP A 412 15.62 -18.06 1.25
C TRP A 412 16.74 -19.07 0.96
N GLY A 413 16.47 -20.38 1.07
CA GLY A 413 17.45 -21.42 0.77
C GLY A 413 17.68 -21.68 -0.73
N ASN A 414 16.68 -21.43 -1.57
CA ASN A 414 16.68 -21.91 -2.97
C ASN A 414 16.59 -20.80 -4.03
N SER A 415 16.43 -19.53 -3.65
CA SER A 415 16.30 -18.44 -4.62
C SER A 415 17.66 -18.02 -5.17
N ASP A 416 17.79 -18.03 -6.50
CA ASP A 416 18.93 -17.46 -7.22
C ASP A 416 19.15 -15.98 -6.88
N ASN A 417 18.07 -15.21 -6.63
CA ASN A 417 18.19 -13.79 -6.29
C ASN A 417 18.85 -13.62 -4.92
N VAL A 418 18.43 -14.44 -3.94
CA VAL A 418 19.02 -14.44 -2.60
C VAL A 418 20.48 -14.87 -2.67
N ALA A 419 20.79 -15.94 -3.41
CA ALA A 419 22.15 -16.45 -3.56
C ALA A 419 23.11 -15.45 -4.25
N LYS A 420 22.62 -14.68 -5.22
CA LYS A 420 23.40 -13.64 -5.94
C LYS A 420 23.52 -12.33 -5.16
N TRP A 421 22.63 -12.09 -4.20
CA TRP A 421 22.55 -10.81 -3.51
C TRP A 421 23.84 -10.41 -2.77
N PRO A 422 24.54 -11.29 -2.03
CA PRO A 422 25.79 -10.95 -1.35
C PRO A 422 26.85 -10.36 -2.28
N VAL A 423 26.94 -10.82 -3.53
CA VAL A 423 27.90 -10.30 -4.52
C VAL A 423 27.55 -8.86 -4.90
N GLY A 424 26.28 -8.60 -5.19
CA GLY A 424 25.79 -7.24 -5.48
C GLY A 424 25.92 -6.31 -4.28
N PHE A 425 25.73 -6.83 -3.06
CA PHE A 425 25.91 -6.08 -1.83
C PHE A 425 27.37 -5.68 -1.62
N GLU A 426 28.33 -6.58 -1.87
CA GLU A 426 29.76 -6.24 -1.78
C GLU A 426 30.18 -5.20 -2.81
N SER A 427 29.73 -5.33 -4.06
CA SER A 427 29.95 -4.31 -5.09
C SER A 427 29.34 -2.95 -4.71
N TRP A 428 28.18 -2.95 -4.06
CA TRP A 428 27.60 -1.73 -3.52
C TRP A 428 28.48 -1.13 -2.40
N LYS A 429 29.04 -1.93 -1.49
CA LYS A 429 29.96 -1.43 -0.45
C LYS A 429 31.18 -0.75 -1.07
N GLU A 430 31.78 -1.36 -2.09
CA GLU A 430 32.92 -0.78 -2.81
C GLU A 430 32.56 0.60 -3.41
N SER A 431 31.34 0.73 -3.98
CA SER A 431 30.85 1.99 -4.55
C SER A 431 30.67 3.12 -3.54
N LEU A 432 30.60 2.83 -2.23
CA LEU A 432 30.50 3.86 -1.19
C LEU A 432 31.77 4.71 -1.10
N SER A 433 32.92 4.20 -1.57
CA SER A 433 34.18 4.96 -1.64
C SER A 433 34.14 6.15 -2.61
N GLU A 434 33.22 6.13 -3.57
CA GLU A 434 33.01 7.21 -4.54
C GLU A 434 32.06 8.30 -4.02
N MET A 435 31.51 8.13 -2.82
CA MET A 435 30.54 9.05 -2.24
C MET A 435 31.22 10.34 -1.76
N ASP A 436 30.64 11.49 -2.11
CA ASP A 436 31.07 12.80 -1.61
C ASP A 436 30.58 13.03 -0.16
N ILE A 437 31.19 12.30 0.77
CA ILE A 437 30.87 12.33 2.20
C ILE A 437 30.88 13.77 2.76
N PRO A 438 31.88 14.64 2.48
CA PRO A 438 31.88 16.01 2.99
C PRO A 438 30.66 16.82 2.58
N THR A 439 30.24 16.76 1.31
CA THR A 439 29.06 17.49 0.84
C THR A 439 27.79 16.97 1.50
N ILE A 440 27.64 15.65 1.60
CA ILE A 440 26.46 15.02 2.21
C ILE A 440 26.36 15.34 3.69
N THR A 441 27.48 15.27 4.41
CA THR A 441 27.56 15.58 5.85
C THR A 441 27.18 17.04 6.11
N ASN A 442 27.73 17.98 5.34
CA ASN A 442 27.40 19.40 5.46
C ASN A 442 25.91 19.67 5.17
N ALA A 443 25.33 18.97 4.19
CA ALA A 443 23.90 19.07 3.91
C ALA A 443 23.04 18.55 5.07
N LEU A 444 23.46 17.45 5.72
CA LEU A 444 22.80 16.91 6.90
C LEU A 444 22.90 17.87 8.09
N ASP A 445 24.08 18.42 8.38
CA ASP A 445 24.27 19.37 9.48
C ASP A 445 23.36 20.60 9.32
N LYS A 446 23.33 21.17 8.11
CA LYS A 446 22.41 22.27 7.77
C LYS A 446 20.95 21.89 7.95
N TYR A 447 20.57 20.67 7.57
CA TYR A 447 19.21 20.17 7.76
C TYR A 447 18.86 20.08 9.24
N LEU A 448 19.75 19.51 10.07
CA LEU A 448 19.52 19.32 11.50
C LEU A 448 19.33 20.67 12.22
N ILE A 449 20.19 21.65 11.93
CA ILE A 449 20.06 23.02 12.47
C ILE A 449 18.72 23.64 12.07
N ASN A 450 18.35 23.57 10.78
CA ASN A 450 17.10 24.13 10.28
C ASN A 450 15.86 23.45 10.87
N GLU A 451 15.90 22.13 11.10
CA GLU A 451 14.80 21.42 11.75
C GLU A 451 14.66 21.81 13.22
N GLU A 452 15.78 21.97 13.95
CA GLU A 452 15.76 22.45 15.33
C GLU A 452 15.13 23.85 15.43
N GLU A 453 15.54 24.77 14.56
CA GLU A 453 14.95 26.12 14.47
C GLU A 453 13.45 26.09 14.14
N LYS A 454 13.03 25.25 13.18
CA LYS A 454 11.60 25.07 12.85
C LYS A 454 10.79 24.49 14.00
N LEU A 455 11.35 23.52 14.72
CA LEU A 455 10.69 22.92 15.89
C LEU A 455 10.52 23.95 17.00
N ALA A 456 11.56 24.73 17.30
CA ALA A 456 11.50 25.82 18.27
C ALA A 456 10.45 26.87 17.88
N ALA A 457 10.48 27.33 16.62
CA ALA A 457 9.50 28.28 16.11
C ALA A 457 8.06 27.73 16.16
N SER A 458 7.87 26.46 15.76
CA SER A 458 6.56 25.81 15.83
C SER A 458 6.06 25.66 17.27
N ALA A 459 6.94 25.34 18.22
CA ALA A 459 6.59 25.24 19.62
C ALA A 459 6.13 26.60 20.17
N GLU A 460 6.78 27.69 19.77
CA GLU A 460 6.37 29.04 20.19
C GLU A 460 5.01 29.45 19.60
N VAL A 461 4.77 29.14 18.32
CA VAL A 461 3.44 29.35 17.70
C VAL A 461 2.34 28.60 18.46
N VAL A 462 2.59 27.36 18.87
CA VAL A 462 1.62 26.56 19.64
C VAL A 462 1.38 27.17 21.02
N LYS A 463 2.43 27.60 21.74
CA LYS A 463 2.30 28.27 23.04
C LYS A 463 1.49 29.56 22.93
N GLN A 464 1.76 30.38 21.92
CA GLN A 464 1.03 31.62 21.71
C GLN A 464 -0.44 31.37 21.32
N ALA A 465 -0.70 30.35 20.48
CA ALA A 465 -2.06 29.96 20.13
C ALA A 465 -2.86 29.52 21.37
N ARG A 466 -2.25 28.77 22.29
CA ARG A 466 -2.89 28.37 23.55
C ARG A 466 -3.20 29.56 24.46
N ARG A 467 -2.29 30.54 24.57
CA ARG A 467 -2.53 31.78 25.34
C ARG A 467 -3.67 32.62 24.77
N ASN A 468 -3.79 32.64 23.45
CA ASN A 468 -4.79 33.42 22.73
C ASN A 468 -6.10 32.64 22.47
N GLU A 469 -6.20 31.40 22.96
CA GLU A 469 -7.34 30.50 22.71
C GLU A 469 -7.64 30.25 21.22
N ASP A 470 -6.60 30.30 20.35
CA ASP A 470 -6.72 29.97 18.92
C ASP A 470 -6.86 28.45 18.72
N SER A 471 -8.10 28.01 18.57
CA SER A 471 -8.49 26.60 18.38
C SER A 471 -7.80 25.86 17.22
N LEU A 472 -7.27 26.57 16.22
CA LEU A 472 -6.68 25.95 15.04
C LEU A 472 -5.27 25.42 15.32
N LYS A 473 -4.47 26.14 16.13
CA LYS A 473 -3.02 25.93 16.29
C LYS A 473 -2.60 25.43 17.68
N LEU A 474 -3.52 24.83 18.45
CA LEU A 474 -3.27 24.35 19.82
C LEU A 474 -2.31 23.17 19.96
N LEU A 475 -2.01 22.47 18.86
CA LEU A 475 -1.27 21.21 18.86
C LEU A 475 -0.03 21.30 17.95
N PRO A 476 1.04 20.55 18.26
CA PRO A 476 2.20 20.41 17.39
C PRO A 476 1.83 19.96 15.97
N ARG A 477 2.72 20.27 15.00
CA ARG A 477 2.57 19.76 13.62
C ARG A 477 2.60 18.23 13.63
N ALA A 478 1.81 17.62 12.75
CA ALA A 478 1.70 16.16 12.63
C ALA A 478 1.30 15.42 13.93
N PHE A 479 0.70 16.11 14.91
CA PHE A 479 0.33 15.49 16.19
C PHE A 479 -0.65 14.33 16.04
N SER A 480 -1.60 14.37 15.09
CA SER A 480 -2.47 13.22 14.81
C SER A 480 -1.69 11.97 14.39
N THR A 481 -0.61 12.14 13.62
CA THR A 481 0.30 11.04 13.27
C THR A 481 0.99 10.53 14.52
N ALA A 482 1.53 11.41 15.36
CA ALA A 482 2.16 11.02 16.62
C ALA A 482 1.21 10.23 17.54
N VAL A 483 -0.08 10.59 17.59
CA VAL A 483 -1.11 9.84 18.32
C VAL A 483 -1.33 8.46 17.70
N CYS A 484 -1.41 8.35 16.36
CA CYS A 484 -1.53 7.04 15.70
C CYS A 484 -0.35 6.13 16.05
N ILE A 485 0.87 6.67 16.11
CA ILE A 485 2.09 5.93 16.44
C ILE A 485 2.08 5.52 17.91
N ARG A 486 1.87 6.47 18.83
CA ARG A 486 1.94 6.24 20.29
C ARG A 486 0.93 5.20 20.77
N PHE A 487 -0.28 5.20 20.20
CA PHE A 487 -1.39 4.36 20.63
C PHE A 487 -1.71 3.21 19.66
N ASP A 488 -0.86 2.98 18.66
CA ASP A 488 -1.05 1.97 17.60
C ASP A 488 -2.44 2.03 16.94
N LEU A 489 -2.91 3.25 16.63
CA LEU A 489 -4.24 3.49 16.07
C LEU A 489 -4.20 3.63 14.56
N THR A 490 -5.23 3.09 13.90
CA THR A 490 -5.49 3.38 12.49
C THR A 490 -5.99 4.83 12.35
N PRO A 491 -5.39 5.64 11.46
CA PRO A 491 -5.87 6.99 11.18
C PRO A 491 -7.36 6.99 10.78
N GLY A 492 -8.14 7.95 11.28
CA GLY A 492 -9.56 8.00 10.92
C GLY A 492 -10.37 8.94 11.79
N VAL A 493 -11.69 8.75 11.76
CA VAL A 493 -12.66 9.56 12.51
C VAL A 493 -12.41 9.44 14.01
N TYR A 494 -12.06 8.26 14.51
CA TYR A 494 -11.78 8.07 15.93
C TYR A 494 -10.62 8.95 16.41
N VAL A 495 -9.50 8.96 15.66
CA VAL A 495 -8.35 9.82 15.99
C VAL A 495 -8.75 11.30 15.89
N THR A 496 -9.53 11.68 14.88
CA THR A 496 -10.07 13.04 14.76
C THR A 496 -10.88 13.45 15.99
N ASP A 497 -11.77 12.58 16.48
CA ASP A 497 -12.58 12.80 17.68
C ASP A 497 -11.69 12.94 18.93
N VAL A 498 -10.70 12.07 19.10
CA VAL A 498 -9.73 12.14 20.22
C VAL A 498 -9.00 13.49 20.21
N ILE A 499 -8.50 13.91 19.04
CA ILE A 499 -7.79 15.18 18.86
C ILE A 499 -8.69 16.37 19.16
N ALA A 500 -9.95 16.34 18.71
CA ALA A 500 -10.92 17.39 19.02
C ALA A 500 -11.20 17.48 20.53
N GLY A 501 -11.35 16.33 21.21
CA GLY A 501 -11.53 16.27 22.66
C GLY A 501 -10.33 16.81 23.43
N LEU A 502 -9.10 16.52 22.97
CA LEU A 502 -7.88 17.07 23.56
C LEU A 502 -7.82 18.59 23.39
N LYS A 503 -8.12 19.12 22.20
CA LYS A 503 -8.20 20.56 21.96
C LYS A 503 -9.21 21.24 22.89
N TYR A 504 -10.37 20.62 23.09
CA TYR A 504 -11.38 21.11 24.02
C TYR A 504 -10.85 21.15 25.47
N CYS A 505 -10.12 20.12 25.91
CA CYS A 505 -9.51 20.10 27.24
C CYS A 505 -8.44 21.20 27.42
N ILE A 506 -7.66 21.50 26.38
CA ILE A 506 -6.69 22.60 26.37
C ILE A 506 -7.41 23.94 26.55
N LEU A 507 -8.50 24.18 25.81
CA LEU A 507 -9.28 25.42 25.90
C LEU A 507 -9.98 25.59 27.26
N LEU A 508 -10.30 24.50 27.95
CA LEU A 508 -10.80 24.54 29.33
C LEU A 508 -9.71 24.76 30.39
N GLY A 509 -8.45 24.96 29.99
CA GLY A 509 -7.33 25.17 30.92
C GLY A 509 -6.93 23.93 31.71
N LYS A 510 -7.32 22.71 31.26
CA LYS A 510 -6.94 21.45 31.94
C LYS A 510 -5.47 21.07 31.73
N LEU A 511 -4.79 21.71 30.79
CA LEU A 511 -3.37 21.52 30.50
C LEU A 511 -2.65 22.86 30.50
N SER A 512 -1.39 22.86 30.92
CA SER A 512 -0.54 24.06 30.86
C SER A 512 -0.38 24.55 29.43
N VAL A 513 -0.34 25.87 29.23
CA VAL A 513 -0.01 26.48 27.93
C VAL A 513 1.37 26.05 27.42
N THR A 514 2.29 25.72 28.33
CA THR A 514 3.64 25.25 28.03
C THR A 514 3.76 23.74 27.85
N ALA A 515 2.66 22.97 27.94
CA ALA A 515 2.67 21.52 27.82
C ALA A 515 3.38 21.06 26.54
N THR A 516 4.39 20.23 26.69
CA THR A 516 5.13 19.58 25.61
C THR A 516 4.28 18.54 24.92
N GLN A 517 4.77 17.97 23.81
CA GLN A 517 4.10 16.85 23.16
C GLN A 517 3.93 15.66 24.12
N GLU A 518 4.94 15.37 24.95
CA GLU A 518 4.89 14.26 25.90
C GLU A 518 3.83 14.51 26.99
N ASP A 519 3.76 15.73 27.54
CA ASP A 519 2.72 16.10 28.50
C ASP A 519 1.30 15.89 27.93
N LEU A 520 1.13 16.16 26.62
CA LEU A 520 -0.15 15.88 25.94
C LEU A 520 -0.42 14.36 25.86
N MET A 521 0.59 13.55 25.51
CA MET A 521 0.44 12.09 25.41
C MET A 521 0.14 11.46 26.77
N GLU A 522 0.86 11.85 27.83
CA GLU A 522 0.61 11.40 29.20
C GLU A 522 -0.80 11.79 29.68
N TYR A 523 -1.25 13.00 29.33
CA TYR A 523 -2.62 13.41 29.63
C TYR A 523 -3.64 12.52 28.92
N MET A 524 -3.41 12.19 27.64
CA MET A 524 -4.27 11.29 26.87
C MET A 524 -4.31 9.88 27.46
N GLU A 525 -3.18 9.37 27.93
CA GLU A 525 -3.09 8.07 28.64
C GLU A 525 -3.91 8.09 29.93
N ARG A 526 -3.76 9.14 30.75
CA ARG A 526 -4.45 9.27 32.03
C ARG A 526 -5.96 9.44 31.89
N THR A 527 -6.41 10.24 30.93
CA THR A 527 -7.83 10.49 30.68
C THR A 527 -8.50 9.34 29.92
N GLY A 528 -7.75 8.65 29.07
CA GLY A 528 -8.26 7.60 28.21
C GLY A 528 -8.83 8.13 26.90
N LEU A 529 -8.50 7.44 25.81
CA LEU A 529 -8.83 7.86 24.45
C LEU A 529 -10.34 7.89 24.19
N ASP A 530 -11.10 6.93 24.73
CA ASP A 530 -12.54 6.88 24.55
C ASP A 530 -13.29 8.05 25.21
N GLU A 531 -12.78 8.53 26.35
CA GLU A 531 -13.32 9.72 27.01
C GLU A 531 -13.06 10.96 26.16
N LEU A 532 -11.84 11.13 25.68
CA LEU A 532 -11.48 12.22 24.76
C LEU A 532 -12.30 12.18 23.47
N ALA A 533 -12.47 11.01 22.86
CA ALA A 533 -13.29 10.87 21.66
C ALA A 533 -14.76 11.25 21.91
N LYS A 534 -15.32 10.87 23.08
CA LYS A 534 -16.68 11.29 23.47
C LYS A 534 -16.78 12.81 23.65
N LEU A 535 -15.76 13.44 24.24
CA LEU A 535 -15.70 14.90 24.38
C LEU A 535 -15.61 15.58 23.01
N GLY A 536 -14.75 15.10 22.11
CA GLY A 536 -14.61 15.65 20.77
C GLY A 536 -15.89 15.57 19.94
N ARG A 537 -16.67 14.49 20.08
CA ARG A 537 -17.99 14.37 19.42
C ARG A 537 -19.05 15.31 19.97
N ARG A 538 -18.93 15.75 21.24
CA ARG A 538 -19.86 16.68 21.89
C ARG A 538 -19.46 18.13 21.71
N GLY A 539 -18.16 18.40 21.49
CA GLY A 539 -17.59 19.73 21.37
C GLY A 539 -17.59 20.22 19.93
N TYR A 540 -18.77 20.62 19.44
CA TYR A 540 -19.02 21.74 18.52
C TYR A 540 -20.48 22.16 18.63
#